data_AF-E1WTV5-F1
#
_entry.id   AF-E1WTV5-F1
#
_cell.length_a   1.000
_cell.length_b   1.000
_cell.length_c   1.000
_cell.angle_alpha   90.00
_cell.angle_beta   90.00
_cell.angle_gamma   90.00
#
_symmetry.space_group_name_H-M   'P 1'
#
loop_
_entity.id
_entity.type
_entity.pdbx_description
1 polymer ?
#
loop_
_entity_poly.entity_id
_entity_poly.type
_entity_poly.pdbx_seq_one_letter_code
_entity_poly.pdbx_strand_id
1 'polypeptide(L)'
;MNIEELLNKYFEGETTCEEERELRRFFTRGIVPEHLQMYRPMFAFLNEENRQSKTAVPEVPKTSVPLRRRLLYIFSGMAAGILLILGIAGLNRHFNTSTANYVIIDGKCYTDAKLVREQAMIAFRDVSISEEEVFATLFSE
;
A
#
# COMPACT_ATOMS: atom_id res chain seq x y z
N MET A 1 16.47 34.28 -32.20
CA MET A 1 15.06 34.65 -32.40
C MET A 1 14.88 36.05 -31.87
N ASN A 2 14.06 36.89 -32.53
CA ASN A 2 13.78 38.22 -32.00
C ASN A 2 12.81 38.13 -30.82
N ILE A 3 12.94 39.01 -29.82
CA ILE A 3 12.07 38.97 -28.64
C ILE A 3 10.59 39.20 -29.00
N GLU A 4 10.33 39.96 -30.04
CA GLU A 4 8.98 40.24 -30.56
C GLU A 4 8.33 38.99 -31.18
N GLU A 5 9.11 38.25 -31.97
CA GLU A 5 8.69 36.98 -32.57
C GLU A 5 8.44 35.92 -31.48
N LEU A 6 9.34 35.88 -30.49
CA LEU A 6 9.18 35.00 -29.33
C LEU A 6 7.96 35.37 -28.47
N LEU A 7 7.64 36.66 -28.36
CA LEU A 7 6.45 37.14 -27.66
C LEU A 7 5.17 36.80 -28.42
N ASN A 8 5.16 36.93 -29.75
CA ASN A 8 4.03 36.49 -30.57
C ASN A 8 3.81 34.98 -30.42
N LYS A 9 4.88 34.17 -30.47
CA LYS A 9 4.82 32.73 -30.23
C LYS A 9 4.25 32.39 -28.85
N TYR A 10 4.58 33.18 -27.83
CA TYR A 10 4.04 33.03 -26.47
C TYR A 10 2.54 33.29 -26.43
N PHE A 11 2.05 34.32 -27.14
CA PHE A 11 0.62 34.59 -27.26
C PHE A 11 -0.14 33.51 -28.02
N GLU A 12 0.49 32.90 -29.03
CA GLU A 12 -0.06 31.75 -29.76
C GLU A 12 0.06 30.42 -28.97
N GLY A 13 0.78 30.41 -27.84
CA GLY A 13 0.95 29.22 -27.00
C GLY A 13 1.90 28.16 -27.57
N GLU A 14 2.76 28.52 -28.51
CA GLU A 14 3.70 27.59 -29.16
C GLU A 14 5.11 27.59 -28.52
N THR A 15 5.31 28.34 -27.44
CA THR A 15 6.61 28.44 -26.76
C THR A 15 6.99 27.19 -25.98
N THR A 16 8.28 26.89 -26.00
CA THR A 16 8.91 25.87 -25.16
C THR A 16 9.32 26.43 -23.80
N CYS A 17 9.63 25.56 -22.83
CA CYS A 17 10.07 25.97 -21.49
C CYS A 17 11.36 26.81 -21.48
N GLU A 18 12.27 26.58 -22.44
CA GLU A 18 13.52 27.34 -22.57
C GLU A 18 13.26 28.75 -23.09
N GLU A 19 12.39 28.85 -24.10
CA GLU A 19 11.94 30.10 -24.71
C GLU A 19 11.19 30.99 -23.70
N GLU A 20 10.30 30.42 -22.89
CA GLU A 20 9.65 31.14 -21.80
C GLU A 20 10.65 31.63 -20.73
N ARG A 21 11.68 30.84 -20.44
CA ARG A 21 12.73 31.24 -19.48
C ARG A 21 13.54 32.42 -20.02
N GLU A 22 13.76 32.46 -21.33
CA GLU A 22 14.40 33.59 -22.00
C GLU A 22 13.53 34.85 -21.94
N LEU A 23 12.23 34.77 -22.22
CA LEU A 23 11.29 35.89 -22.05
C LEU A 23 11.32 36.43 -20.63
N ARG A 24 11.21 35.55 -19.62
CA ARG A 24 11.27 35.93 -18.21
C ARG A 24 12.57 36.65 -17.87
N ARG A 25 13.70 36.14 -18.36
CA ARG A 25 15.02 36.74 -18.13
C ARG A 25 15.13 38.12 -18.79
N PHE A 26 14.60 38.28 -20.00
CA PHE A 26 14.61 39.54 -20.73
C PHE A 26 13.83 40.63 -19.97
N PHE A 27 12.58 40.35 -19.60
CA PHE A 27 11.72 41.32 -18.91
C PHE A 27 12.15 41.62 -17.45
N THR A 28 12.95 40.74 -16.82
CA THR A 28 13.47 40.94 -15.46
C THR A 28 14.75 41.79 -15.42
N ARG A 29 15.59 41.78 -16.47
CA ARG A 29 16.95 42.38 -16.44
C ARG A 29 17.01 43.91 -16.57
N GLY A 30 15.87 44.59 -16.74
CA GLY A 30 15.76 46.01 -16.40
C GLY A 30 15.89 47.03 -17.54
N ILE A 31 16.13 46.62 -18.79
CA ILE A 31 16.07 47.53 -19.95
C ILE A 31 15.20 46.88 -21.02
N VAL A 32 13.93 47.28 -21.04
CA VAL A 32 12.91 46.78 -21.99
C VAL A 32 12.51 47.95 -22.90
N PRO A 33 12.52 47.79 -24.23
CA PRO A 33 12.05 48.81 -25.17
C PRO A 33 10.65 49.33 -24.84
N GLU A 34 10.37 50.60 -25.15
CA GLU A 34 9.13 51.30 -24.78
C GLU A 34 7.85 50.55 -25.20
N HIS A 35 7.83 50.00 -26.43
CA HIS A 35 6.70 49.22 -26.94
C HIS A 35 6.48 47.89 -26.23
N LEU A 36 7.49 47.36 -25.53
CA LEU A 36 7.43 46.10 -24.80
C LEU A 36 7.22 46.29 -23.29
N GLN A 37 7.31 47.53 -22.78
CA GLN A 37 7.14 47.80 -21.35
C GLN A 37 5.77 47.37 -20.83
N MET A 38 4.73 47.44 -21.66
CA MET A 38 3.37 47.02 -21.30
C MET A 38 3.25 45.54 -20.91
N TYR A 39 4.15 44.68 -21.43
CA TYR A 39 4.15 43.23 -21.15
C TYR A 39 4.99 42.86 -19.93
N ARG A 40 5.80 43.78 -19.41
CA ARG A 40 6.62 43.58 -18.21
C ARG A 40 5.88 42.96 -17.02
N PRO A 41 4.66 43.40 -16.62
CA PRO A 41 3.97 42.81 -15.47
C PRO A 41 3.66 41.31 -15.64
N MET A 42 3.49 40.79 -16.87
CA MET A 42 3.24 39.36 -17.11
C MET A 42 4.43 38.48 -16.66
N PHE A 43 5.66 39.01 -16.76
CA PHE A 43 6.88 38.25 -16.50
C PHE A 43 7.59 38.66 -15.21
N ALA A 44 7.23 39.79 -14.59
CA ALA A 44 7.88 40.33 -13.41
C ALA A 44 7.58 39.53 -12.13
N PHE A 45 6.34 39.07 -11.95
CA PHE A 45 5.88 38.51 -10.65
C PHE A 45 6.33 37.08 -10.37
N LEU A 46 6.59 36.28 -11.41
CA LEU A 46 6.83 34.86 -11.20
C LEU A 46 8.14 34.57 -10.47
N ASN A 47 9.15 35.42 -10.63
CA ASN A 47 10.45 35.19 -9.97
C ASN A 47 10.37 35.53 -8.47
N GLU A 48 9.51 36.49 -8.10
CA GLU A 48 9.27 36.90 -6.73
C GLU A 48 8.44 35.86 -5.98
N GLU A 49 7.40 35.29 -6.60
CA GLU A 49 6.67 34.14 -6.05
C GLU A 49 7.53 32.87 -5.97
N ASN A 50 8.42 32.62 -6.94
CA ASN A 50 9.34 31.47 -6.84
C ASN A 50 10.39 31.66 -5.74
N ARG A 51 10.79 32.90 -5.43
CA ARG A 51 11.64 33.20 -4.27
C ARG A 51 10.83 33.09 -2.99
N GLN A 52 9.66 33.70 -2.91
CA GLN A 52 8.81 33.62 -1.71
C GLN A 52 8.33 32.21 -1.43
N SER A 53 7.97 31.39 -2.42
CA SER A 53 7.69 29.95 -2.22
C SER A 53 8.95 29.18 -1.82
N LYS A 54 10.14 29.52 -2.32
CA LYS A 54 11.41 28.98 -1.78
C LYS A 54 11.75 29.48 -0.37
N THR A 55 11.20 30.62 0.06
CA THR A 55 11.44 31.22 1.38
C THR A 55 10.32 30.90 2.39
N ALA A 56 9.14 30.48 1.90
CA ALA A 56 7.94 30.09 2.65
C ALA A 56 7.74 28.57 2.69
N VAL A 57 8.44 27.80 1.85
CA VAL A 57 9.02 26.55 2.35
C VAL A 57 10.03 27.04 3.39
N PRO A 58 9.90 26.65 4.68
CA PRO A 58 10.99 26.91 5.61
C PRO A 58 12.24 26.47 4.87
N GLU A 59 13.31 27.27 4.84
CA GLU A 59 14.61 26.67 4.65
C GLU A 59 14.66 25.59 5.72
N VAL A 60 14.28 24.35 5.35
CA VAL A 60 14.50 23.18 6.14
C VAL A 60 15.99 23.32 6.30
N PRO A 61 16.48 23.64 7.50
CA PRO A 61 17.89 23.77 7.66
C PRO A 61 18.40 22.47 7.06
N LYS A 62 19.35 22.55 6.14
CA LYS A 62 20.17 21.39 5.83
C LYS A 62 20.98 21.10 7.11
N THR A 63 20.31 20.89 8.25
CA THR A 63 20.65 19.83 9.16
C THR A 63 20.71 18.63 8.25
N SER A 64 21.92 18.37 7.75
CA SER A 64 22.33 17.03 7.42
C SER A 64 21.92 16.20 8.62
N VAL A 65 20.71 15.64 8.55
CA VAL A 65 20.32 14.61 9.50
C VAL A 65 21.46 13.62 9.43
N PRO A 66 22.19 13.41 10.54
CA PRO A 66 23.42 12.63 10.49
C PRO A 66 23.06 11.32 9.81
N LEU A 67 23.90 10.85 8.88
CA LEU A 67 23.60 9.68 8.04
C LEU A 67 23.07 8.50 8.89
N ARG A 68 23.54 8.40 10.15
CA ARG A 68 23.03 7.52 11.21
C ARG A 68 21.53 7.64 11.52
N ARG A 69 20.94 8.84 11.66
CA ARG A 69 19.50 9.00 11.86
C ARG A 69 18.72 8.51 10.64
N ARG A 70 19.19 8.80 9.44
CA ARG A 70 18.57 8.30 8.20
C ARG A 70 18.64 6.78 8.11
N LEU A 71 19.79 6.19 8.45
CA LEU A 71 19.96 4.73 8.55
C LEU A 71 19.05 4.13 9.64
N LEU A 72 18.96 4.74 10.82
CA LEU A 72 18.06 4.29 11.90
C LEU A 72 16.60 4.31 11.45
N TYR A 73 16.14 5.32 10.70
CA TYR A 73 14.79 5.35 10.15
C TYR A 73 14.56 4.27 9.07
N ILE A 74 15.56 3.98 8.25
CA ILE A 74 15.49 2.91 7.24
C ILE A 74 15.44 1.53 7.94
N PHE A 75 16.30 1.31 8.94
CA PHE A 75 16.31 0.08 9.72
C PHE A 75 15.06 -0.08 10.59
N SER A 76 14.48 1.02 11.12
CA SER A 76 13.20 0.96 11.84
C SER A 76 12.04 0.57 10.92
N GLY A 77 12.06 1.02 9.66
CA GLY A 77 11.07 0.59 8.66
C GLY A 77 11.15 -0.90 8.34
N MET A 78 12.36 -1.43 8.15
CA MET A 78 12.60 -2.87 7.98
C MET A 78 12.12 -3.68 9.20
N ALA A 79 12.45 -3.23 10.42
CA ALA A 79 12.02 -3.90 11.64
C ALA A 79 10.48 -3.92 11.79
N ALA A 80 9.81 -2.80 11.50
CA ALA A 80 8.35 -2.72 11.52
C ALA A 80 7.71 -3.65 10.48
N GLY A 81 8.28 -3.74 9.27
CA GLY A 81 7.83 -4.67 8.23
C GLY A 81 7.94 -6.14 8.65
N ILE A 82 9.07 -6.52 9.25
CA ILE A 82 9.28 -7.88 9.78
C ILE A 82 8.28 -8.20 10.89
N LEU A 83 8.05 -7.27 11.83
CA LEU A 83 7.07 -7.44 12.90
C LEU A 83 5.64 -7.56 12.36
N LEU A 84 5.28 -6.82 11.31
CA LEU A 84 3.97 -6.96 10.65
C LEU A 84 3.80 -8.34 10.02
N ILE A 85 4.81 -8.82 9.30
CA ILE A 85 4.78 -10.16 8.67
C ILE A 85 4.71 -11.25 9.73
N LEU A 86 5.51 -11.16 10.80
CA LEU A 86 5.48 -12.12 11.90
C LEU A 86 4.16 -12.06 12.69
N GLY A 87 3.60 -10.87 12.90
CA GLY A 87 2.31 -10.67 13.55
C GLY A 87 1.17 -11.30 12.76
N ILE A 88 1.11 -11.04 11.44
CA ILE A 88 0.10 -11.62 10.55
C ILE A 88 0.27 -13.14 10.43
N ALA A 89 1.50 -13.63 10.22
CA ALA A 89 1.78 -15.06 10.12
C ALA A 89 1.53 -15.80 11.45
N GLY A 90 1.85 -15.17 12.58
CA GLY A 90 1.61 -15.69 13.93
C GLY A 90 0.12 -15.80 14.24
N LEU A 91 -0.66 -14.75 13.96
CA LEU A 91 -2.12 -14.82 14.06
C LEU A 91 -2.68 -15.91 13.14
N ASN A 92 -2.24 -15.97 11.88
CA ASN A 92 -2.74 -16.95 10.94
C ASN A 92 -2.44 -18.39 11.39
N ARG A 93 -1.27 -18.67 11.97
CA ARG A 93 -0.99 -19.99 12.57
C ARG A 93 -1.80 -20.26 13.83
N HIS A 94 -2.00 -19.26 14.69
CA HIS A 94 -2.79 -19.41 15.92
C HIS A 94 -4.26 -19.71 15.60
N PHE A 95 -4.84 -19.05 14.59
CA PHE A 95 -6.21 -19.34 14.14
C PHE A 95 -6.32 -20.63 13.33
N ASN A 96 -5.26 -21.06 12.64
CA ASN A 96 -5.25 -22.36 11.93
C ASN A 96 -4.85 -23.55 12.83
N THR A 97 -4.49 -23.32 14.09
CA THR A 97 -4.26 -24.40 15.05
C THR A 97 -5.56 -24.67 15.79
N SER A 98 -6.36 -25.58 15.24
CA SER A 98 -7.32 -26.46 15.94
C SER A 98 -8.66 -26.59 15.21
N THR A 99 -8.68 -27.57 14.33
CA THR A 99 -9.81 -28.50 14.31
C THR A 99 -9.24 -29.91 14.14
N ALA A 100 -8.34 -30.31 15.04
CA ALA A 100 -7.96 -31.71 15.14
C ALA A 100 -9.12 -32.44 15.84
N ASN A 101 -10.05 -32.95 15.04
CA ASN A 101 -11.16 -33.77 15.54
C ASN A 101 -10.56 -35.01 16.22
N TYR A 102 -10.87 -35.21 17.50
CA TYR A 102 -10.44 -36.39 18.27
C TYR A 102 -11.66 -37.13 18.79
N VAL A 103 -11.50 -38.44 19.05
CA VAL A 103 -12.51 -39.27 19.69
C VAL A 103 -11.87 -40.08 20.80
N ILE A 104 -12.65 -40.42 21.83
CA ILE A 104 -12.21 -41.29 22.92
C ILE A 104 -12.96 -42.61 22.79
N ILE A 105 -12.23 -43.70 22.62
CA ILE A 105 -12.76 -45.07 22.57
C ILE A 105 -12.09 -45.82 23.72
N ASP A 106 -12.88 -46.39 24.64
CA ASP A 106 -12.41 -47.14 25.82
C ASP A 106 -11.34 -46.42 26.67
N GLY A 107 -11.52 -45.10 26.86
CA GLY A 107 -10.60 -44.26 27.65
C GLY A 107 -9.28 -43.92 26.95
N LYS A 108 -9.08 -44.32 25.68
CA LYS A 108 -7.91 -43.95 24.87
C LYS A 108 -8.29 -42.90 23.83
N CYS A 109 -7.41 -41.91 23.66
CA CYS A 109 -7.61 -40.82 22.70
C CYS A 109 -7.08 -41.21 21.31
N TYR A 110 -7.92 -41.07 20.29
CA TYR A 110 -7.58 -41.34 18.90
C TYR A 110 -7.76 -40.07 18.05
N THR A 111 -6.73 -39.74 17.28
CA THR A 111 -6.68 -38.58 16.39
C THR A 111 -6.57 -38.96 14.90
N ASP A 112 -6.40 -40.24 14.59
CA ASP A 112 -6.34 -40.73 13.20
C ASP A 112 -7.75 -40.91 12.63
N ALA A 113 -8.11 -40.04 11.69
CA ALA A 113 -9.43 -40.03 11.05
C ALA A 113 -9.80 -41.36 10.37
N LYS A 114 -8.82 -42.15 9.86
CA LYS A 114 -9.11 -43.43 9.21
C LYS A 114 -9.53 -44.49 10.22
N LEU A 115 -8.78 -44.62 11.31
CA LEU A 115 -9.07 -45.53 12.40
C LEU A 115 -10.41 -45.22 13.06
N VAL A 116 -10.68 -43.93 13.30
CA VAL A 116 -11.95 -43.49 13.90
C VAL A 116 -13.12 -43.84 13.00
N ARG A 117 -12.99 -43.62 11.69
CA ARG A 117 -14.06 -43.93 10.73
C ARG A 117 -14.31 -45.42 10.63
N GLU A 118 -13.27 -46.24 10.62
CA GLU A 118 -13.38 -47.70 10.57
C GLU A 118 -14.09 -48.24 11.82
N GLN A 119 -13.66 -47.82 13.00
CA GLN A 119 -14.29 -48.21 14.27
C GLN A 119 -15.75 -47.77 14.35
N ALA A 120 -16.07 -46.54 13.91
CA ALA A 120 -17.46 -46.07 13.86
C ALA A 120 -18.33 -46.93 12.94
N MET A 121 -17.82 -47.32 11.76
CA MET A 121 -18.54 -48.18 10.82
C MET A 121 -18.77 -49.58 11.38
N ILE A 122 -17.81 -50.14 12.13
CA ILE A 122 -17.95 -51.43 12.81
C ILE A 122 -19.06 -51.34 13.87
N ALA A 123 -18.99 -50.34 14.75
CA ALA A 123 -20.01 -50.14 15.78
C ALA A 123 -21.41 -49.92 15.19
N PHE A 124 -21.53 -49.20 14.07
CA PHE A 124 -22.80 -49.04 13.38
C PHE A 124 -23.33 -50.36 12.82
N ARG A 125 -22.46 -51.23 12.31
CA ARG A 125 -22.86 -52.54 11.79
C ARG A 125 -23.26 -53.50 12.91
N ASP A 126 -22.58 -53.43 14.05
CA ASP A 126 -22.89 -54.26 15.21
C ASP A 126 -24.22 -53.85 15.86
N VAL A 127 -24.55 -52.56 15.83
CA VAL A 127 -25.82 -52.02 16.34
C VAL A 127 -26.92 -51.98 15.29
N SER A 128 -26.59 -52.12 13.99
CA SER A 128 -27.60 -52.13 12.94
C SER A 128 -28.44 -53.40 13.06
N ILE A 129 -29.69 -53.20 13.46
CA ILE A 129 -30.71 -54.25 13.53
C ILE A 129 -31.06 -54.62 12.09
N SER A 130 -31.11 -55.93 11.81
CA SER A 130 -31.54 -56.41 10.48
C SER A 130 -32.99 -56.02 10.20
N GLU A 131 -33.37 -55.77 8.94
CA GLU A 131 -34.78 -55.45 8.60
C GLU A 131 -35.74 -56.53 9.13
N GLU A 132 -35.31 -57.79 9.15
CA GLU A 132 -36.06 -58.92 9.71
C GLU A 132 -36.23 -58.83 11.23
N GLU A 133 -35.20 -58.44 11.99
CA GLU A 133 -35.32 -58.21 13.44
C GLU A 133 -36.14 -56.97 13.78
N VAL A 134 -36.02 -55.88 13.00
CA VAL A 134 -36.87 -54.68 13.16
C VAL A 134 -38.33 -55.05 12.92
N PHE A 135 -38.61 -55.82 11.87
CA PHE A 135 -39.96 -56.27 11.53
C PHE A 135 -40.50 -57.25 12.60
N ALA A 136 -39.68 -58.21 13.04
CA ALA A 136 -40.05 -59.11 14.11
C ALA A 136 -40.39 -58.32 15.40
N THR A 137 -39.59 -57.31 15.76
CA THR A 137 -39.82 -56.51 16.98
C THR A 137 -41.05 -55.59 16.87
N LEU A 138 -41.37 -55.10 15.67
CA LEU A 138 -42.51 -54.19 15.44
C LEU A 138 -43.86 -54.92 15.28
N PHE A 139 -43.84 -56.19 14.88
CA PHE A 139 -45.05 -56.97 14.57
C PHE A 139 -45.20 -58.24 15.44
N SER A 140 -44.38 -58.42 16.47
CA SER A 140 -44.50 -59.51 17.46
C SER A 140 -45.47 -59.18 18.62
N GLU A 141 -46.62 -58.59 18.32
CA GLU A 141 -47.72 -58.41 19.28
C GLU A 141 -49.01 -59.07 18.75
#